data_AF-A0A2N3DWK3-F1
#
_entry.id   AF-A0A2N3DWK3-F1
#
_cell.length_a   1.000
_cell.length_b   1.000
_cell.length_c   1.000
_cell.angle_alpha   90.00
_cell.angle_beta   90.00
_cell.angle_gamma   90.00
#
_symmetry.space_group_name_H-M   'P 1'
#
loop_
_entity.id
_entity.type
_entity.pdbx_description
1 polymer ?
#
loop_
_entity_poly.entity_id
_entity_poly.type
_entity_poly.pdbx_seq_one_letter_code
_entity_poly.pdbx_strand_id
1 'polypeptide(L)'
;MGQFDNLAHMVTGLSVQPPLPPNRGADVAADRGDVVTGAFVRDFSSGFGAFIRYVDAEGQETARRISCKRIEGDGGPELVKAFCFERRQLRSFRIARIVEMICPETGEILDPAETFRTIWTDGPIGCSDRTLTRLCQMMIFMARCDGDVHPLEEEAIDDLLCRYALRFDLNDHHLELARANAAKGQAPDDRDFIAGLEAIAGHPRAAQLARLVAEGLSSVAAADGVQHEREFHWGLEAQGILKALAKSRG
;
A
#
# COMPACT_ATOMS: atom_id res chain seq x y z
N MET A 1 13.53 22.76 3.80
CA MET A 1 13.75 21.33 4.07
C MET A 1 12.53 20.88 4.85
N GLY A 2 11.65 20.11 4.22
CA GLY A 2 10.38 19.68 4.77
C GLY A 2 10.60 18.77 5.98
N GLN A 3 9.62 18.76 6.90
CA GLN A 3 9.67 17.97 8.14
C GLN A 3 9.85 16.45 7.89
N PHE A 4 9.57 15.97 6.67
CA PHE A 4 9.64 14.57 6.28
C PHE A 4 10.89 14.20 5.44
N ASP A 5 11.73 15.17 5.05
CA ASP A 5 12.83 14.93 4.09
C ASP A 5 13.83 13.89 4.62
N ASN A 6 14.21 13.98 5.90
CA ASN A 6 15.13 13.03 6.53
C ASN A 6 14.56 11.62 6.55
N LEU A 7 13.29 11.47 6.93
CA LEU A 7 12.64 10.16 6.97
C LEU A 7 12.52 9.57 5.56
N ALA A 8 12.15 10.39 4.57
CA ALA A 8 12.08 9.97 3.17
C ALA A 8 13.42 9.39 2.70
N HIS A 9 14.55 10.01 3.05
CA HIS A 9 15.88 9.46 2.75
C HIS A 9 16.14 8.10 3.41
N MET A 10 15.67 7.88 4.65
CA MET A 10 15.89 6.61 5.37
C MET A 10 15.08 5.45 4.79
N VAL A 11 13.83 5.70 4.38
CA VAL A 11 12.94 4.66 3.85
C VAL A 11 13.08 4.48 2.34
N THR A 12 13.91 5.29 1.66
CA THR A 12 14.00 5.31 0.20
C THR A 12 14.24 3.91 -0.37
N GLY A 13 13.34 3.48 -1.25
CA GLY A 13 13.46 2.21 -1.98
C GLY A 13 12.94 0.99 -1.24
N LEU A 14 12.42 1.14 -0.02
CA LEU A 14 11.66 0.11 0.66
C LEU A 14 10.29 -0.05 -0.01
N SER A 15 9.88 -1.29 -0.25
CA SER A 15 8.58 -1.63 -0.82
C SER A 15 8.16 -2.97 -0.28
N VAL A 16 6.90 -3.07 0.14
CA VAL A 16 6.27 -4.36 0.40
C VAL A 16 6.22 -5.11 -0.92
N GLN A 17 6.86 -6.28 -0.96
CA GLN A 17 6.85 -7.15 -2.12
C GLN A 17 5.70 -8.14 -2.00
N PRO A 18 4.76 -8.18 -2.97
CA PRO A 18 3.75 -9.21 -2.97
C PRO A 18 4.40 -10.60 -3.00
N PRO A 19 3.91 -11.57 -2.22
CA PRO A 19 4.42 -12.94 -2.29
C PRO A 19 4.12 -13.56 -3.67
N LEU A 20 4.75 -14.70 -3.97
CA LEU A 20 4.30 -15.51 -5.10
C LEU A 20 3.08 -16.32 -4.64
N PRO A 21 1.98 -16.37 -5.43
CA PRO A 21 0.87 -17.26 -5.11
C PRO A 21 1.34 -18.72 -5.03
N PRO A 22 0.73 -19.55 -4.15
CA PRO A 22 1.06 -20.97 -4.05
C PRO A 22 1.00 -21.66 -5.43
N ASN A 23 2.02 -22.48 -5.73
CA ASN A 23 2.13 -23.23 -6.99
C ASN A 23 2.21 -22.37 -8.28
N ARG A 24 2.53 -21.08 -8.18
CA ARG A 24 2.73 -20.22 -9.35
C ARG A 24 4.20 -19.79 -9.45
N GLY A 25 4.76 -19.94 -10.65
CA GLY A 25 6.03 -19.32 -11.02
C GLY A 25 5.79 -17.95 -11.64
N ALA A 26 6.75 -17.04 -11.45
CA ALA A 26 6.84 -15.85 -12.28
C ALA A 26 7.75 -16.12 -13.47
N ASP A 27 7.33 -15.69 -14.66
CA ASP A 27 8.11 -15.84 -15.88
C ASP A 27 8.06 -14.54 -16.68
N VAL A 28 9.24 -14.06 -17.01
CA VAL A 28 9.48 -12.90 -17.86
C VAL A 28 10.33 -13.35 -19.04
N ALA A 29 9.65 -13.81 -20.10
CA ALA A 29 10.21 -13.76 -21.44
C ALA A 29 10.70 -12.34 -21.77
N ALA A 30 11.46 -12.17 -22.87
CA ALA A 30 12.04 -10.90 -23.32
C ALA A 30 11.00 -9.86 -23.81
N ASP A 31 10.01 -9.56 -22.99
CA ASP A 31 8.99 -8.53 -23.19
C ASP A 31 9.57 -7.11 -23.16
N ARG A 32 9.05 -6.28 -24.08
CA ARG A 32 9.33 -4.86 -24.29
C ARG A 32 8.22 -3.92 -23.79
N GLY A 33 7.34 -4.37 -22.89
CA GLY A 33 6.27 -3.53 -22.34
C GLY A 33 6.72 -2.14 -21.91
N ASP A 34 5.81 -1.17 -22.06
CA ASP A 34 6.12 0.25 -22.01
C ASP A 34 6.73 0.67 -20.67
N VAL A 35 8.00 1.07 -20.72
CA VAL A 35 8.70 1.69 -19.59
C VAL A 35 8.06 3.06 -19.36
N VAL A 36 7.71 3.34 -18.12
CA VAL A 36 7.21 4.66 -17.75
C VAL A 36 8.38 5.64 -17.76
N THR A 37 8.39 6.56 -18.72
CA THR A 37 9.41 7.62 -18.83
C THR A 37 8.87 8.96 -18.36
N GLY A 38 9.62 9.70 -17.53
CA GLY A 38 9.28 11.05 -17.06
C GLY A 38 8.90 11.15 -15.59
N ALA A 39 8.46 12.33 -15.17
CA ALA A 39 8.03 12.58 -13.79
C ALA A 39 6.76 11.79 -13.47
N PHE A 40 6.89 10.76 -12.65
CA PHE A 40 5.79 9.87 -12.29
C PHE A 40 5.03 10.40 -11.06
N VAL A 41 3.78 10.79 -11.27
CA VAL A 41 2.87 11.25 -10.21
C VAL A 41 1.94 10.11 -9.82
N ARG A 42 2.00 9.71 -8.55
CA ARG A 42 1.11 8.72 -7.92
C ARG A 42 -0.22 9.36 -7.53
N ASP A 43 -1.22 8.54 -7.28
CA ASP A 43 -2.50 8.98 -6.77
C ASP A 43 -3.03 8.06 -5.64
N PHE A 44 -4.32 8.15 -5.38
CA PHE A 44 -5.00 7.39 -4.33
C PHE A 44 -5.15 5.89 -4.65
N SER A 45 -4.92 5.45 -5.90
CA SER A 45 -4.95 4.05 -6.31
C SER A 45 -3.65 3.28 -6.02
N SER A 46 -2.61 3.98 -5.55
CA SER A 46 -1.30 3.40 -5.22
C SER A 46 -1.39 2.45 -4.03
N GLY A 47 -0.57 1.40 -4.03
CA GLY A 47 -0.36 0.47 -2.91
C GLY A 47 -1.11 -0.84 -3.01
N PHE A 48 -1.83 -1.11 -4.10
CA PHE A 48 -2.39 -2.44 -4.39
C PHE A 48 -1.35 -3.35 -5.06
N GLY A 49 -1.19 -4.59 -4.58
CA GLY A 49 -0.32 -5.62 -5.10
C GLY A 49 -1.10 -6.78 -5.72
N ALA A 50 -0.64 -7.29 -6.85
CA ALA A 50 -1.26 -8.44 -7.51
C ALA A 50 -0.24 -9.30 -8.26
N PHE A 51 -0.60 -10.58 -8.45
CA PHE A 51 0.01 -11.43 -9.46
C PHE A 51 -0.86 -11.40 -10.72
N ILE A 52 -0.25 -11.18 -11.88
CA ILE A 52 -0.95 -11.10 -13.17
C ILE A 52 -0.35 -12.02 -14.20
N ARG A 53 -1.20 -12.62 -15.05
CA ARG A 53 -0.81 -13.08 -16.39
C ARG A 53 -1.18 -12.01 -17.39
N TYR A 54 -0.20 -11.63 -18.21
CA TYR A 54 -0.30 -10.50 -19.11
C TYR A 54 0.15 -10.90 -20.51
N VAL A 55 -0.67 -10.55 -21.50
CA VAL A 55 -0.35 -10.71 -22.93
C VAL A 55 0.12 -9.36 -23.48
N ASP A 56 1.33 -9.29 -24.01
CA ASP A 56 1.87 -8.06 -24.58
C ASP A 56 1.30 -7.72 -25.98
N ALA A 57 1.90 -6.75 -26.68
CA ALA A 57 1.43 -6.35 -28.01
C ALA A 57 1.74 -7.39 -29.09
N GLU A 58 2.76 -8.21 -28.85
CA GLU A 58 3.26 -9.27 -29.70
C GLU A 58 2.54 -10.61 -29.46
N GLY A 59 1.63 -10.66 -28.48
CA GLY A 59 0.89 -11.85 -28.10
C GLY A 59 1.66 -12.78 -27.16
N GLN A 60 2.81 -12.35 -26.65
CA GLN A 60 3.59 -13.13 -25.69
C GLN A 60 3.00 -12.96 -24.30
N GLU A 61 2.71 -14.10 -23.70
CA GLU A 61 2.20 -14.15 -22.34
C GLU A 61 3.34 -14.23 -21.32
N THR A 62 3.20 -13.51 -20.21
CA THR A 62 4.13 -13.48 -19.09
C THR A 62 3.39 -13.47 -17.76
N ALA A 63 4.05 -13.90 -16.69
CA ALA A 63 3.50 -13.96 -15.34
C ALA A 63 4.33 -13.09 -14.38
N ARG A 64 3.68 -12.15 -13.68
CA ARG A 64 4.37 -11.08 -12.95
C ARG A 64 3.68 -10.71 -11.66
N ARG A 65 4.48 -10.26 -10.69
CA ARG A 65 4.01 -9.50 -9.54
C ARG A 65 4.13 -8.02 -9.84
N ILE A 66 3.09 -7.29 -9.49
CA ILE A 66 3.01 -5.85 -9.67
C ILE A 66 2.57 -5.18 -8.36
N SER A 67 3.03 -3.95 -8.14
CA SER A 67 2.46 -3.02 -7.17
C SER A 67 1.96 -1.79 -7.92
N CYS A 68 0.63 -1.63 -7.96
CA CYS A 68 -0.08 -0.52 -8.57
C CYS A 68 0.35 0.79 -7.92
N LYS A 69 0.74 1.75 -8.76
CA LYS A 69 1.19 3.06 -8.34
C LYS A 69 0.24 4.18 -8.81
N ARG A 70 -0.51 3.92 -9.88
CA ARG A 70 -1.52 4.80 -10.46
C ARG A 70 -2.37 4.03 -11.47
N ILE A 71 -3.64 4.42 -11.63
CA ILE A 71 -4.49 3.96 -12.72
C ILE A 71 -4.86 5.16 -13.62
N GLU A 72 -4.91 4.96 -14.93
CA GLU A 72 -5.24 5.96 -15.96
C GLU A 72 -6.32 5.45 -16.93
N GLY A 73 -7.07 6.38 -17.53
CA GLY A 73 -8.09 6.09 -18.54
C GLY A 73 -9.11 7.22 -18.70
N ASP A 74 -9.93 7.14 -19.76
CA ASP A 74 -10.97 8.12 -20.08
C ASP A 74 -12.35 7.54 -19.75
N GLY A 75 -13.04 8.13 -18.77
CA GLY A 75 -14.33 7.62 -18.29
C GLY A 75 -14.28 6.29 -17.52
N GLY A 76 -13.10 5.69 -17.33
CA GLY A 76 -12.90 4.47 -16.56
C GLY A 76 -11.44 4.00 -16.55
N PRO A 77 -11.11 2.93 -15.79
CA PRO A 77 -9.75 2.40 -15.72
C PRO A 77 -9.39 1.65 -17.02
N GLU A 78 -8.31 2.07 -17.68
CA GLU A 78 -7.80 1.44 -18.91
C GLU A 78 -6.36 0.93 -18.76
N LEU A 79 -5.54 1.67 -18.05
CA LEU A 79 -4.11 1.46 -17.87
C LEU A 79 -3.76 1.46 -16.39
N VAL A 80 -3.00 0.48 -15.94
CA VAL A 80 -2.36 0.50 -14.63
C VAL A 80 -0.86 0.78 -14.79
N LYS A 81 -0.37 1.82 -14.11
CA LYS A 81 1.05 2.10 -13.93
C LYS A 81 1.49 1.40 -12.66
N ALA A 82 2.41 0.46 -12.78
CA ALA A 82 2.83 -0.37 -11.65
C ALA A 82 4.32 -0.61 -11.64
N PHE A 83 4.86 -0.82 -10.45
CA PHE A 83 6.20 -1.41 -10.31
C PHE A 83 6.11 -2.90 -10.59
N CYS A 84 6.90 -3.39 -11.54
CA CYS A 84 6.99 -4.80 -11.87
C CYS A 84 8.20 -5.41 -11.17
N PHE A 85 7.99 -6.38 -10.29
CA PHE A 85 9.05 -6.96 -9.47
C PHE A 85 10.02 -7.81 -10.30
N GLU A 86 9.51 -8.56 -11.28
CA GLU A 86 10.33 -9.41 -12.15
C GLU A 86 11.25 -8.59 -13.08
N ARG A 87 10.90 -7.33 -13.35
CA ARG A 87 11.72 -6.40 -14.14
C ARG A 87 12.40 -5.32 -13.31
N ARG A 88 12.10 -5.24 -12.01
CA ARG A 88 12.57 -4.22 -11.07
C ARG A 88 12.41 -2.79 -11.61
N GLN A 89 11.31 -2.51 -12.31
CA GLN A 89 11.07 -1.21 -12.96
C GLN A 89 9.59 -0.86 -13.08
N LEU A 90 9.29 0.43 -13.20
CA LEU A 90 7.94 0.92 -13.49
C LEU A 90 7.53 0.60 -14.93
N ARG A 91 6.32 0.05 -15.10
CA ARG A 91 5.73 -0.31 -16.38
C ARG A 91 4.26 0.07 -16.45
N SER A 92 3.76 0.18 -17.68
CA SER A 92 2.33 0.36 -17.96
C SER A 92 1.73 -0.96 -18.43
N PHE A 93 0.58 -1.33 -17.88
CA PHE A 93 -0.18 -2.51 -18.30
C PHE A 93 -1.58 -2.09 -18.70
N ARG A 94 -2.00 -2.47 -19.91
CA ARG A 94 -3.41 -2.34 -20.34
C ARG A 94 -4.25 -3.36 -19.59
N ILE A 95 -5.29 -2.91 -18.89
CA ILE A 95 -6.14 -3.78 -18.08
C ILE A 95 -6.80 -4.86 -18.94
N ALA A 96 -7.25 -4.52 -20.14
CA ALA A 96 -7.84 -5.45 -21.11
C ALA A 96 -6.89 -6.56 -21.59
N ARG A 97 -5.59 -6.47 -21.28
CA ARG A 97 -4.57 -7.49 -21.63
C ARG A 97 -4.13 -8.33 -20.43
N ILE A 98 -4.69 -8.08 -19.25
CA ILE A 98 -4.53 -8.93 -18.07
C ILE A 98 -5.52 -10.08 -18.21
N VAL A 99 -5.01 -11.28 -18.48
CA VAL A 99 -5.83 -12.48 -18.73
C VAL A 99 -6.10 -13.29 -17.47
N GLU A 100 -5.30 -13.08 -16.43
CA GLU A 100 -5.51 -13.64 -15.08
C GLU A 100 -4.97 -12.64 -14.07
N MET A 101 -5.68 -12.46 -12.97
CA MET A 101 -5.19 -11.71 -11.82
C MET A 101 -5.50 -12.47 -10.54
N ILE A 102 -4.53 -12.51 -9.63
CA ILE A 102 -4.59 -13.30 -8.41
C ILE A 102 -4.15 -12.42 -7.24
N CYS A 103 -4.93 -12.46 -6.15
CA CYS A 103 -4.52 -11.93 -4.85
C CYS A 103 -3.34 -12.76 -4.32
N PRO A 104 -2.14 -12.18 -4.18
CA PRO A 104 -0.94 -12.93 -3.82
C PRO A 104 -1.02 -13.65 -2.48
N GLU A 105 -1.70 -13.04 -1.51
CA GLU A 105 -1.83 -13.54 -0.14
C GLU A 105 -2.88 -14.65 -0.01
N THR A 106 -4.02 -14.52 -0.70
CA THR A 106 -5.14 -15.46 -0.53
C THR A 106 -5.23 -16.50 -1.64
N GLY A 107 -4.55 -16.29 -2.77
CA GLY A 107 -4.71 -17.12 -3.97
C GLY A 107 -6.04 -16.91 -4.71
N GLU A 108 -6.86 -15.96 -4.25
CA GLU A 108 -8.15 -15.63 -4.87
C GLU A 108 -7.97 -15.11 -6.30
N ILE A 109 -8.75 -15.63 -7.23
CA ILE A 109 -8.79 -15.14 -8.61
C ILE A 109 -9.67 -13.90 -8.65
N LEU A 110 -9.11 -12.81 -9.15
CA LEU A 110 -9.75 -11.50 -9.19
C LEU A 110 -10.12 -11.15 -10.64
N ASP A 111 -11.29 -10.51 -10.83
CA ASP A 111 -11.61 -9.90 -12.12
C ASP A 111 -10.81 -8.61 -12.29
N PRO A 112 -9.95 -8.46 -13.31
CA PRO A 112 -9.12 -7.28 -13.47
C PRO A 112 -9.92 -5.98 -13.63
N ALA A 113 -11.02 -6.01 -14.39
CA ALA A 113 -11.77 -4.81 -14.73
C ALA A 113 -12.58 -4.30 -13.52
N GLU A 114 -13.22 -5.20 -12.77
CA GLU A 114 -13.93 -4.87 -11.55
C GLU A 114 -12.97 -4.40 -10.46
N THR A 115 -11.90 -5.14 -10.21
CA THR A 115 -10.92 -4.81 -9.17
C THR A 115 -10.30 -3.44 -9.41
N PHE A 116 -9.79 -3.16 -10.61
CA PHE A 116 -9.19 -1.85 -10.89
C PHE A 116 -10.21 -0.72 -10.91
N ARG A 117 -11.50 -0.99 -11.17
CA ARG A 117 -12.57 0.01 -11.03
C ARG A 117 -12.84 0.35 -9.57
N THR A 118 -12.86 -0.65 -8.69
CA THR A 118 -12.96 -0.43 -7.24
C THR A 118 -11.75 0.36 -6.74
N ILE A 119 -10.53 -0.04 -7.12
CA ILE A 119 -9.31 0.69 -6.71
C ILE A 119 -9.30 2.12 -7.23
N TRP A 120 -9.76 2.34 -8.46
CA TRP A 120 -9.87 3.69 -9.03
C TRP A 120 -10.80 4.59 -8.20
N THR A 121 -11.92 4.04 -7.76
CA THR A 121 -13.02 4.81 -7.13
C THR A 121 -12.78 4.97 -5.63
N ASP A 122 -12.49 3.85 -4.97
CA ASP A 122 -12.48 3.72 -3.50
C ASP A 122 -11.07 3.41 -2.96
N GLY A 123 -10.05 3.42 -3.82
CA GLY A 123 -8.69 3.11 -3.42
C GLY A 123 -8.45 1.62 -3.13
N PRO A 124 -7.21 1.27 -2.79
CA PRO A 124 -6.74 -0.12 -2.71
C PRO A 124 -7.40 -0.97 -1.61
N ILE A 125 -7.98 -0.36 -0.58
CA ILE A 125 -8.72 -1.08 0.46
C ILE A 125 -10.23 -1.10 0.21
N GLY A 126 -10.69 -0.51 -0.91
CA GLY A 126 -12.11 -0.41 -1.25
C GLY A 126 -12.91 0.54 -0.35
N CYS A 127 -12.25 1.52 0.29
CA CYS A 127 -12.89 2.46 1.21
C CYS A 127 -12.68 3.91 0.76
N SER A 128 -13.78 4.63 0.58
CA SER A 128 -13.76 6.04 0.18
C SER A 128 -13.07 6.99 1.19
N ASP A 129 -12.90 6.57 2.45
CA ASP A 129 -12.11 7.32 3.43
C ASP A 129 -10.61 7.21 3.10
N ARG A 130 -10.08 8.30 2.55
CA ARG A 130 -8.68 8.39 2.14
C ARG A 130 -7.72 8.34 3.30
N THR A 131 -8.09 8.89 4.45
CA THR A 131 -7.23 8.87 5.64
C THR A 131 -7.12 7.45 6.15
N LEU A 132 -8.23 6.74 6.29
CA LEU A 132 -8.26 5.32 6.69
C LEU A 132 -7.40 4.46 5.76
N THR A 133 -7.55 4.64 4.45
CA THR A 133 -6.73 3.95 3.45
C THR A 133 -5.24 4.17 3.68
N ARG A 134 -4.82 5.42 3.90
CA ARG A 134 -3.42 5.73 4.19
C ARG A 134 -2.95 5.15 5.52
N LEU A 135 -3.80 5.14 6.55
CA LEU A 135 -3.46 4.53 7.83
C LEU A 135 -3.23 3.02 7.67
N CYS A 136 -4.12 2.31 6.98
CA CYS A 136 -3.94 0.89 6.68
C CYS A 136 -2.60 0.67 5.98
N GLN A 137 -2.34 1.40 4.90
CA GLN A 137 -1.10 1.28 4.12
C GLN A 137 0.14 1.55 4.96
N MET A 138 0.11 2.56 5.83
CA MET A 138 1.22 2.83 6.73
C MET A 138 1.48 1.67 7.67
N MET A 139 0.44 1.08 8.27
CA MET A 139 0.64 -0.02 9.21
C MET A 139 1.07 -1.32 8.50
N ILE A 140 0.54 -1.58 7.31
CA ILE A 140 0.95 -2.75 6.50
C ILE A 140 2.39 -2.57 6.04
N PHE A 141 2.78 -1.36 5.64
CA PHE A 141 4.18 -1.06 5.34
C PHE A 141 5.08 -1.38 6.53
N MET A 142 4.68 -0.97 7.74
CA MET A 142 5.43 -1.29 8.97
C MET A 142 5.51 -2.78 9.26
N ALA A 143 4.38 -3.47 9.22
CA ALA A 143 4.30 -4.90 9.52
C ALA A 143 5.09 -5.74 8.50
N ARG A 144 5.02 -5.38 7.20
CA ARG A 144 5.65 -6.14 6.11
C ARG A 144 7.05 -5.68 5.73
N CYS A 145 7.71 -4.88 6.55
CA CYS A 145 9.06 -4.42 6.22
C CYS A 145 10.08 -5.56 6.24
N ASP A 146 9.83 -6.60 7.05
CA ASP A 146 10.69 -7.77 7.18
C ASP A 146 10.39 -8.86 6.12
N GLY A 147 9.23 -8.76 5.47
CA GLY A 147 8.78 -9.63 4.40
C GLY A 147 7.61 -10.56 4.75
N ASP A 148 7.22 -10.63 6.03
CA ASP A 148 6.08 -11.42 6.50
C ASP A 148 5.11 -10.54 7.33
N VAL A 149 3.97 -11.08 7.76
CA VAL A 149 3.11 -10.41 8.77
C VAL A 149 2.80 -11.43 9.84
N HIS A 150 3.06 -11.07 11.08
CA HIS A 150 2.68 -11.88 12.22
C HIS A 150 1.21 -11.64 12.60
N PRO A 151 0.44 -12.67 13.01
CA PRO A 151 -0.97 -12.49 13.43
C PRO A 151 -1.18 -11.42 14.53
N LEU A 152 -0.17 -11.22 15.39
CA LEU A 152 -0.22 -10.17 16.43
C LEU A 152 -0.10 -8.75 15.84
N GLU A 153 0.58 -8.59 14.72
CA GLU A 153 0.63 -7.32 13.99
C GLU A 153 -0.72 -7.05 13.31
N GLU A 154 -1.36 -8.08 12.75
CA GLU A 154 -2.72 -7.95 12.20
C GLU A 154 -3.73 -7.52 13.27
N GLU A 155 -3.64 -8.09 14.48
CA GLU A 155 -4.46 -7.69 15.63
C GLU A 155 -4.18 -6.23 16.05
N ALA A 156 -2.91 -5.82 16.07
CA ALA A 156 -2.53 -4.44 16.37
C ALA A 156 -3.03 -3.44 15.31
N ILE A 157 -3.02 -3.83 14.04
CA ILE A 157 -3.62 -3.07 12.94
C ILE A 157 -5.13 -2.95 13.17
N ASP A 158 -5.81 -4.06 13.44
CA ASP A 158 -7.26 -4.08 13.64
C ASP A 158 -7.69 -3.18 14.81
N ASP A 159 -7.01 -3.25 15.95
CA ASP A 159 -7.26 -2.40 17.11
C ASP A 159 -7.11 -0.91 16.77
N LEU A 160 -6.08 -0.53 15.99
CA LEU A 160 -5.90 0.84 15.52
C LEU A 160 -7.08 1.29 14.65
N LEU A 161 -7.52 0.45 13.70
CA LEU A 161 -8.64 0.77 12.81
C LEU A 161 -9.94 0.96 13.61
N CYS A 162 -10.18 0.14 14.62
CA CYS A 162 -11.32 0.29 15.52
C CYS A 162 -11.27 1.61 16.30
N ARG A 163 -10.11 1.93 16.89
CA ARG A 163 -9.92 3.19 17.61
C ARG A 163 -10.04 4.40 16.70
N TYR A 164 -9.63 4.30 15.44
CA TYR A 164 -9.86 5.33 14.44
C TYR A 164 -11.35 5.50 14.18
N ALA A 165 -12.05 4.41 13.84
CA ALA A 165 -13.48 4.46 13.52
C ALA A 165 -14.30 5.10 14.65
N LEU A 166 -14.05 4.69 15.90
CA LEU A 166 -14.72 5.25 17.09
C LEU A 166 -14.44 6.73 17.32
N ARG A 167 -13.22 7.21 17.02
CA ARG A 167 -12.80 8.59 17.32
C ARG A 167 -13.18 9.59 16.22
N PHE A 168 -13.33 9.10 14.99
CA PHE A 168 -13.59 9.89 13.79
C PHE A 168 -14.96 9.63 13.15
N ASP A 169 -15.84 8.90 13.86
CA ASP A 169 -17.25 8.68 13.49
C ASP A 169 -17.39 8.01 12.10
N LEU A 170 -16.56 7.00 11.87
CA LEU A 170 -16.58 6.22 10.64
C LEU A 170 -17.72 5.20 10.71
N ASN A 171 -18.41 4.98 9.59
CA ASN A 171 -19.44 3.94 9.52
C ASN A 171 -18.83 2.52 9.59
N ASP A 172 -19.61 1.55 10.08
CA ASP A 172 -19.20 0.16 10.22
C ASP A 172 -18.78 -0.45 8.88
N HIS A 173 -19.42 -0.05 7.78
CA HIS A 173 -19.11 -0.57 6.45
C HIS A 173 -17.66 -0.30 6.03
N HIS A 174 -17.16 0.92 6.27
CA HIS A 174 -15.78 1.28 5.98
C HIS A 174 -14.79 0.53 6.86
N LEU A 175 -15.13 0.28 8.14
CA LEU A 175 -14.30 -0.52 9.03
C LEU A 175 -14.22 -1.98 8.57
N GLU A 176 -15.35 -2.58 8.20
CA GLU A 176 -15.40 -3.94 7.67
C GLU A 176 -14.61 -4.08 6.37
N LEU A 177 -14.71 -3.10 5.46
CA LEU A 177 -13.90 -3.06 4.24
C LEU A 177 -12.41 -2.95 4.55
N ALA A 178 -12.02 -2.06 5.46
CA ALA A 178 -10.64 -1.91 5.87
C ALA A 178 -10.09 -3.20 6.50
N ARG A 179 -10.84 -3.86 7.37
CA ARG A 179 -10.48 -5.16 7.97
C ARG A 179 -10.35 -6.26 6.91
N ALA A 180 -11.32 -6.37 6.02
CA ALA A 180 -11.35 -7.39 4.99
C ALA A 180 -10.19 -7.26 3.99
N ASN A 181 -9.71 -6.03 3.75
CA ASN A 181 -8.73 -5.72 2.72
C ASN A 181 -7.37 -5.26 3.24
N ALA A 182 -7.17 -5.04 4.54
CA ALA A 182 -5.90 -4.58 5.10
C ALA A 182 -4.75 -5.54 4.76
N ALA A 183 -4.95 -6.85 4.88
CA ALA A 183 -3.89 -7.81 4.54
C ALA A 183 -3.91 -8.25 3.06
N LYS A 184 -5.01 -7.99 2.32
CA LYS A 184 -5.24 -8.57 0.99
C LYS A 184 -4.76 -7.65 -0.12
N GLY A 185 -3.80 -8.12 -0.92
CA GLY A 185 -3.31 -7.39 -2.08
C GLY A 185 -2.75 -6.01 -1.71
N GLN A 186 -2.20 -5.83 -0.51
CA GLN A 186 -1.58 -4.56 -0.13
C GLN A 186 -0.07 -4.67 -0.29
N ALA A 187 0.49 -3.82 -1.15
CA ALA A 187 1.90 -3.70 -1.42
C ALA A 187 2.34 -2.23 -1.40
N PRO A 188 2.16 -1.52 -0.26
CA PRO A 188 2.60 -0.14 -0.11
C PRO A 188 4.13 -0.04 -0.16
N ASP A 189 4.63 1.12 -0.53
CA ASP A 189 6.06 1.44 -0.45
C ASP A 189 6.37 2.67 0.39
N ASP A 190 7.64 3.01 0.44
CA ASP A 190 8.18 4.18 1.12
C ASP A 190 7.40 5.46 0.81
N ARG A 191 6.98 5.68 -0.44
CA ARG A 191 6.21 6.87 -0.82
C ARG A 191 4.77 6.81 -0.33
N ASP A 192 4.15 5.63 -0.30
CA ASP A 192 2.82 5.46 0.29
C ASP A 192 2.84 5.74 1.80
N PHE A 193 3.92 5.32 2.48
CA PHE A 193 4.15 5.60 3.90
C PHE A 193 4.31 7.10 4.17
N ILE A 194 5.17 7.79 3.41
CA ILE A 194 5.36 9.25 3.54
C ILE A 194 4.06 10.00 3.23
N ALA A 195 3.33 9.62 2.19
CA ALA A 195 2.04 10.23 1.85
C ALA A 195 1.02 10.09 2.99
N GLY A 196 1.07 9.00 3.75
CA GLY A 196 0.25 8.83 4.95
C GLY A 196 0.62 9.78 6.07
N LEU A 197 1.92 10.01 6.33
CA LEU A 197 2.37 11.01 7.30
C LEU A 197 1.96 12.43 6.91
N GLU A 198 2.06 12.77 5.62
CA GLU A 198 1.59 14.05 5.09
C GLU A 198 0.06 14.21 5.25
N ALA A 199 -0.71 13.14 5.00
CA ALA A 199 -2.15 13.14 5.20
C ALA A 199 -2.53 13.40 6.67
N ILE A 200 -1.79 12.81 7.62
CA ILE A 200 -1.98 13.06 9.06
C ILE A 200 -1.70 14.52 9.40
N ALA A 201 -0.60 15.08 8.90
CA ALA A 201 -0.24 16.47 9.16
C ALA A 201 -1.25 17.47 8.56
N GLY A 202 -1.85 17.14 7.42
CA GLY A 202 -2.90 17.93 6.77
C GLY A 202 -4.30 17.78 7.37
N HIS A 203 -4.52 16.81 8.27
CA HIS A 203 -5.85 16.49 8.78
C HIS A 203 -6.41 17.60 9.72
N PRO A 204 -7.71 17.93 9.70
CA PRO A 204 -8.29 18.95 10.59
C PRO A 204 -8.05 18.68 12.08
N ARG A 205 -8.00 17.40 12.46
CA ARG A 205 -7.71 16.92 13.82
C ARG A 205 -6.32 16.28 13.92
N ALA A 206 -5.33 16.83 13.20
CA ALA A 206 -3.97 16.30 13.09
C ALA A 206 -3.35 15.88 14.44
N ALA A 207 -3.46 16.69 15.49
CA ALA A 207 -2.86 16.35 16.79
C ALA A 207 -3.47 15.09 17.42
N GLN A 208 -4.78 14.88 17.29
CA GLN A 208 -5.46 13.69 17.81
C GLN A 208 -5.16 12.46 16.96
N LEU A 209 -5.16 12.64 15.64
CA LEU A 209 -4.81 11.58 14.69
C LEU A 209 -3.35 11.14 14.87
N ALA A 210 -2.42 12.08 14.99
CA ALA A 210 -1.00 11.79 15.18
C ALA A 210 -0.73 11.01 16.48
N ARG A 211 -1.45 11.30 17.57
CA ARG A 211 -1.37 10.50 18.81
C ARG A 211 -1.81 9.06 18.58
N LEU A 212 -2.99 8.90 17.97
CA LEU A 212 -3.56 7.60 17.67
C LEU A 212 -2.60 6.77 16.80
N VAL A 213 -2.05 7.37 15.75
CA VAL A 213 -1.13 6.68 14.83
C VAL A 213 0.22 6.39 15.50
N ALA A 214 0.75 7.26 16.34
CA ALA A 214 2.00 6.99 17.05
C ALA A 214 1.86 5.80 18.02
N GLU A 215 0.70 5.68 18.69
CA GLU A 215 0.36 4.51 19.50
C GLU A 215 0.25 3.25 18.64
N GLY A 216 -0.48 3.31 17.52
CA GLY A 216 -0.62 2.20 16.58
C GLY A 216 0.72 1.70 16.02
N LEU A 217 1.59 2.59 15.57
CA LEU A 217 2.94 2.25 15.11
C LEU A 217 3.76 1.55 16.20
N SER A 218 3.62 2.01 17.45
CA SER A 218 4.33 1.40 18.58
C SER A 218 3.80 -0.01 18.86
N SER A 219 2.48 -0.21 18.77
CA SER A 219 1.85 -1.52 18.95
C SER A 219 2.25 -2.51 17.87
N VAL A 220 2.20 -2.12 16.58
CA VAL A 220 2.59 -2.98 15.45
C VAL A 220 4.05 -3.38 15.58
N ALA A 221 4.96 -2.41 15.73
CA ALA A 221 6.40 -2.68 15.82
C ALA A 221 6.83 -3.46 17.07
N ALA A 222 5.96 -3.65 18.06
CA ALA A 222 6.25 -4.41 19.28
C ALA A 222 5.45 -5.72 19.36
N ALA A 223 4.60 -6.02 18.38
CA ALA A 223 3.58 -7.05 18.49
C ALA A 223 4.17 -8.47 18.58
N ASP A 224 5.21 -8.74 17.81
CA ASP A 224 5.86 -10.07 17.73
C ASP A 224 7.16 -10.17 18.55
N GLY A 225 7.62 -9.04 19.11
CA GLY A 225 8.84 -8.96 19.92
C GLY A 225 10.14 -9.01 19.13
N VAL A 226 10.10 -8.98 17.80
CA VAL A 226 11.28 -8.97 16.93
C VAL A 226 11.37 -7.62 16.23
N GLN A 227 12.50 -6.93 16.38
CA GLN A 227 12.72 -5.65 15.71
C GLN A 227 14.01 -5.73 14.90
N HIS A 228 13.92 -5.63 13.57
CA HIS A 228 15.12 -5.47 12.77
C HIS A 228 15.70 -4.06 12.97
N GLU A 229 17.03 -3.97 13.03
CA GLU A 229 17.75 -2.72 13.37
C GLU A 229 17.41 -1.54 12.44
N ARG A 230 17.09 -1.83 11.17
CA ARG A 230 16.66 -0.80 10.21
C ARG A 230 15.23 -0.32 10.48
N GLU A 231 14.29 -1.23 10.72
CA GLU A 231 12.89 -0.93 11.07
C GLU A 231 12.78 -0.10 12.34
N PHE A 232 13.58 -0.46 13.34
CA PHE A 232 13.67 0.29 14.58
C PHE A 232 14.05 1.75 14.33
N HIS A 233 15.05 2.01 13.48
CA HIS A 233 15.57 3.36 13.27
C HIS A 233 14.55 4.29 12.61
N TRP A 234 13.98 3.93 11.45
CA TRP A 234 13.03 4.82 10.77
C TRP A 234 11.64 4.79 11.43
N GLY A 235 11.26 3.70 12.10
CA GLY A 235 10.07 3.63 12.95
C GLY A 235 10.12 4.63 14.11
N LEU A 236 11.28 4.75 14.77
CA LEU A 236 11.50 5.77 15.82
C LEU A 236 11.39 7.20 15.27
N GLU A 237 11.94 7.46 14.09
CA GLU A 237 11.86 8.78 13.44
C GLU A 237 10.42 9.12 13.08
N ALA A 238 9.66 8.18 12.50
CA ALA A 238 8.23 8.34 12.22
C ALA A 238 7.44 8.65 13.50
N GLN A 239 7.71 7.93 14.61
CA GLN A 239 7.12 8.23 15.91
C GLN A 239 7.50 9.62 16.43
N GLY A 240 8.74 10.05 16.24
CA GLY A 240 9.22 11.38 16.62
C GLY A 240 8.44 12.49 15.92
N ILE A 241 8.23 12.34 14.60
CA ILE A 241 7.43 13.25 13.78
C ILE A 241 5.98 13.30 14.27
N LEU A 242 5.36 12.15 14.51
CA LEU A 242 3.97 12.08 15.00
C LEU A 242 3.82 12.67 16.40
N LYS A 243 4.79 12.43 17.31
CA LYS A 243 4.82 13.04 18.64
C LYS A 243 4.98 14.56 18.58
N ALA A 244 5.71 15.10 17.59
CA ALA A 244 5.80 16.54 17.36
C ALA A 244 4.46 17.12 16.88
N LEU A 245 3.81 16.47 15.91
CA LEU A 245 2.47 16.85 15.42
C LEU A 245 1.40 16.78 16.53
N ALA A 246 1.49 15.80 17.42
CA ALA A 246 0.61 15.64 18.57
C ALA A 246 0.71 16.79 19.59
N LYS A 247 1.85 17.50 19.62
CA LYS A 247 2.13 18.61 20.56
C LYS A 247 1.84 19.99 19.95
N SER A 248 1.84 20.13 18.62
CA SER A 248 1.85 21.43 17.95
C SER A 248 0.50 22.19 17.93
N ARG A 249 -0.57 21.63 18.50
CA ARG A 249 -1.91 22.26 18.54
C ARG A 249 -2.72 21.94 19.82
N GLY A 250 -2.02 21.81 20.94
CA GLY A 250 -2.64 21.79 22.28
C GLY A 250 -2.90 23.19 22.79
#